data_AF-A0A3Q0L383-F1
#
_entry.id   AF-A0A3Q0L383-F1
#
_cell.length_a   1.000
_cell.length_b   1.000
_cell.length_c   1.000
_cell.angle_alpha   90.00
_cell.angle_beta   90.00
_cell.angle_gamma   90.00
#
_symmetry.space_group_name_H-M   'P 1'
#
loop_
_entity.id
_entity.type
_entity.pdbx_description
1 polymer ?
#
loop_
_entity_poly.entity_id
_entity_poly.type
_entity_poly.pdbx_seq_one_letter_code
_entity_poly.pdbx_strand_id
1 'polypeptide(L)' 'MDSSGGRLTGNDIHAYIVNEFGKHYHPDSIYYLLNHMGFAWITSRSKHPRQSQQIQDDFKKIQN' A
#
# COMPACT_ATOMS: atom_id res chain seq x y z
N MET A 1 5.98 -16.45 8.48
CA MET A 1 5.37 -16.04 7.20
C MET A 1 5.70 -14.58 7.01
N ASP A 2 6.61 -14.30 6.09
CA ASP A 2 7.22 -12.98 5.92
C ASP A 2 6.38 -12.17 4.92
N SER A 3 5.64 -11.18 5.42
CA SER A 3 4.73 -10.32 4.64
C SER A 3 5.46 -9.14 3.97
N SER A 4 6.77 -9.29 3.71
CA SER A 4 7.73 -8.23 3.37
C SER A 4 7.64 -7.68 1.93
N GLY A 5 6.42 -7.50 1.39
CA GLY A 5 6.28 -6.87 0.07
C GLY A 5 4.89 -6.85 -0.58
N GLY A 6 3.82 -7.14 0.16
CA GLY A 6 2.45 -7.14 -0.35
C GLY A 6 1.84 -5.74 -0.51
N ARG A 7 0.82 -5.62 -1.38
CA ARG A 7 0.02 -4.40 -1.50
C ARG A 7 -0.90 -4.27 -0.30
N LEU A 8 -0.79 -3.17 0.45
CA LEU A 8 -1.73 -2.83 1.51
C LEU A 8 -3.13 -2.58 0.89
N THR A 9 -4.14 -3.28 1.39
CA THR A 9 -5.53 -3.19 0.94
C THR A 9 -6.43 -2.55 2.01
N GLY A 10 -7.63 -2.13 1.62
CA GLY A 10 -8.63 -1.63 2.57
C GLY A 10 -9.00 -2.66 3.64
N ASN A 11 -8.93 -3.95 3.32
CA ASN A 11 -9.22 -5.03 4.27
C ASN A 11 -8.12 -5.15 5.34
N ASP A 12 -6.86 -4.99 4.96
CA ASP A 12 -5.73 -4.98 5.90
C ASP A 12 -5.85 -3.81 6.87
N ILE A 13 -6.23 -2.64 6.35
CA ILE A 13 -6.42 -1.42 7.16
C ILE A 13 -7.64 -1.58 8.09
N HIS A 14 -8.73 -2.17 7.60
CA HIS A 14 -9.90 -2.48 8.43
C HIS A 14 -9.52 -3.42 9.59
N ALA A 15 -8.81 -4.52 9.30
CA ALA A 15 -8.35 -5.46 10.33
C ALA A 15 -7.43 -4.78 11.36
N TYR A 16 -6.51 -3.93 10.91
CA TYR A 16 -5.65 -3.14 11.78
C TYR A 16 -6.46 -2.23 12.71
N ILE A 17 -7.46 -1.52 12.18
CA ILE A 17 -8.28 -0.61 13.00
C ILE A 17 -9.09 -1.35 14.06
N VAL A 18 -9.62 -2.53 13.72
CA VAL A 18 -10.32 -3.39 14.68
C VAL A 18 -9.35 -3.87 15.77
N ASN A 19 -8.14 -4.32 15.40
CA ASN A 19 -7.17 -4.84 16.35
C ASN A 19 -6.62 -3.77 17.31
N GLU A 20 -6.22 -2.61 16.78
CA GLU A 20 -5.55 -1.58 17.58
C GLU A 20 -6.53 -0.65 18.31
N PHE A 21 -7.68 -0.34 17.71
CA PHE A 21 -8.60 0.66 18.24
C PHE A 21 -9.96 0.09 18.67
N GLY A 22 -10.25 -1.19 18.39
CA GLY A 22 -11.53 -1.82 18.69
C GLY A 22 -12.71 -1.16 17.95
N LYS A 23 -12.45 -0.48 16.83
CA LYS A 23 -13.47 0.23 16.05
C LYS A 23 -13.87 -0.58 14.84
N HIS A 24 -15.17 -0.82 14.72
CA HIS A 24 -15.77 -1.54 13.59
C HIS A 24 -16.38 -0.52 12.64
N TYR A 25 -15.68 -0.30 11.53
CA TYR A 25 -16.15 0.53 10.44
C TYR A 25 -16.74 -0.35 9.33
N HIS A 26 -17.64 0.20 8.53
CA HIS A 26 -18.02 -0.49 7.29
C HIS A 26 -16.79 -0.55 6.36
N PRO A 27 -16.51 -1.68 5.67
CA PRO A 27 -15.34 -1.80 4.80
C PRO A 27 -15.21 -0.65 3.78
N ASP A 28 -16.32 -0.20 3.20
CA ASP A 28 -16.32 0.93 2.25
C ASP A 28 -15.96 2.27 2.88
N SER A 29 -16.24 2.44 4.18
CA SER A 29 -15.98 3.69 4.91
C SER A 29 -14.50 3.91 5.21
N ILE A 30 -13.67 2.88 5.10
CA ILE A 30 -12.22 2.95 5.34
C ILE A 30 -11.54 3.92 4.37
N TYR A 31 -11.92 3.89 3.09
CA TYR A 31 -11.32 4.79 2.10
C TYR A 31 -11.72 6.25 2.34
N TYR A 32 -12.96 6.51 2.77
CA TYR A 32 -13.41 7.85 3.16
C TYR A 32 -12.67 8.36 4.40
N LEU A 33 -12.49 7.50 5.40
CA LEU A 33 -11.75 7.82 6.62
C LEU A 33 -10.29 8.19 6.31
N LEU A 34 -9.60 7.38 5.50
CA LEU A 34 -8.22 7.65 5.09
C LEU A 34 -8.10 8.97 4.34
N ASN A 35 -9.00 9.22 3.38
CA ASN A 35 -9.03 10.47 2.63
C ASN A 35 -9.25 11.68 3.55
N HIS A 36 -10.16 11.58 4.51
CA HIS A 36 -10.42 12.64 5.49
C HIS A 36 -9.21 12.93 6.39
N MET A 37 -8.38 11.92 6.67
CA MET A 37 -7.13 12.07 7.42
C MET A 37 -5.95 12.56 6.54
N GLY A 38 -6.18 12.86 5.26
CA GLY A 38 -5.14 13.29 4.32
C GLY A 38 -4.29 12.16 3.75
N PHE A 39 -4.67 10.90 3.98
CA PHE A 39 -4.01 9.75 3.36
C PHE A 39 -4.60 9.51 1.96
N ALA A 40 -3.86 9.90 0.92
CA ALA A 40 -4.21 9.57 -0.45
C ALA A 40 -3.77 8.13 -0.76
N TRP A 41 -4.76 7.26 -1.02
CA TRP A 41 -4.61 5.93 -1.65
C TRP A 41 -3.28 5.23 -1.32
N ILE A 42 -3.15 4.73 -0.09
CA ILE A 42 -1.98 3.96 0.34
C ILE A 42 -2.05 2.59 -0.32
N THR A 43 -1.64 2.50 -1.58
CA THR A 43 -1.27 1.22 -2.17
C THR A 43 0.22 1.24 -2.27
N SER A 44 0.89 0.69 -1.25
CA SER A 44 2.25 0.19 -1.47
C SER A 44 2.16 -0.69 -2.71
N ARG A 45 2.73 -0.23 -3.83
CA ARG A 45 2.65 -0.98 -5.08
C ARG A 45 3.47 -2.23 -4.81
N SER A 46 2.84 -3.40 -4.91
CA SER A 46 3.57 -4.66 -4.87
C SER A 46 4.79 -4.55 -5.78
N LYS A 47 5.97 -4.88 -5.25
CA LYS A 47 7.21 -4.84 -6.02
C LYS A 47 7.06 -5.86 -7.14
N HIS A 48 6.75 -5.38 -8.33
CA HIS A 48 6.51 -6.25 -9.48
C HIS A 48 7.82 -6.98 -9.78
N PRO A 49 7.85 -8.31 -10.01
CA PRO A 49 9.10 -9.05 -10.24
C PRO A 49 9.92 -8.51 -11.44
N ARG A 50 9.23 -7.95 -12.44
CA ARG A 50 9.87 -7.26 -13.60
C ARG A 50 10.42 -5.86 -13.28
N GLN A 51 10.17 -5.33 -12.10
CA GLN A 51 10.75 -4.09 -11.58
C GLN A 51 12.13 -4.42 -10.96
N SER A 52 12.98 -5.10 -11.72
CA SER A 52 14.36 -5.33 -11.32
C SER A 52 15.06 -3.99 -11.19
N GLN A 53 15.78 -3.78 -10.10
CA GLN A 53 16.51 -2.53 -9.85
C GLN A 53 17.52 -2.28 -10.97
N GLN A 54 18.16 -3.34 -11.47
CA GLN A 54 19.11 -3.30 -12.57
C GLN A 54 18.53 -2.73 -13.86
N ILE A 55 17.30 -3.11 -14.24
CA ILE A 55 16.64 -2.60 -15.46
C ILE A 55 16.30 -1.10 -15.32
N GLN A 56 15.92 -0.66 -14.11
CA GLN A 56 15.65 0.76 -13.84
C GLN A 56 16.93 1.59 -13.83
N ASP A 57 18.00 1.07 -13.25
CA ASP A 57 19.28 1.74 -13.17
C ASP A 57 19.93 1.84 -14.56
N ASP A 58 19.81 0.80 -15.38
CA ASP A 58 20.30 0.81 -16.77
C ASP A 58 19.48 1.75 -17.66
N PHE A 59 18.16 1.86 -17.46
CA PHE A 59 17.34 2.86 -18.16
C PHE A 59 17.73 4.30 -17.78
N LYS A 60 18.01 4.57 -16.50
CA LYS A 60 18.42 5.91 -16.03
C LYS A 60 19.79 6.35 -16.53
N LYS A 61 20.71 5.41 -16.83
CA LYS A 61 22.03 5.70 -17.40
C LYS A 61 21.95 6.18 -18.85
N ILE A 62 20.80 6.00 -19.52
CA ILE A 62 20.50 6.61 -20.81
C ILE A 62 20.02 8.05 -20.56
N GLN A 63 20.95 8.93 -20.23
CA GLN A 63 20.76 10.37 -20.35
C GLN A 63 21.65 10.83 -21.50
N ASN A 64 21.08 11.59 -22.45
CA ASN A 64 21.75 12.15 -23.63
C ASN A 64 23.08 12.85 -23.31
#